data_AF-A0AAP4BBJ0-F1
#
_entry.id   AF-A0AAP4BBJ0-F1
#
_cell.length_a   1.000
_cell.length_b   1.000
_cell.length_c   1.000
_cell.angle_alpha   90.00
_cell.angle_beta   90.00
_cell.angle_gamma   90.00
#
_symmetry.space_group_name_H-M   'P 1'
#
loop_
_entity.id
_entity.type
_entity.pdbx_description
1 polymer ?
#
loop_
_entity_poly.entity_id
_entity_poly.type
_entity_poly.pdbx_seq_one_letter_code
_entity_poly.pdbx_strand_id
1 'polypeptide(L)'
;MTENYFEGVLLGTMMVLAVLMLAAIIRSVRGPKVADRVIAVNMLGTITIVLIAVLSVYLKESYLVDVCLIYAMISFLAVVVLTKVYTGIYLEKKGIRGDKAAIEDNLEHQEKLEYQENTKPERREEQ
;
A
#
# COMPACT_ATOMS: atom_id res chain seq x y z
N MET A 1 21.21 -19.89 -37.36
CA MET A 1 20.83 -20.91 -36.35
C MET A 1 20.71 -20.28 -34.96
N THR A 2 21.70 -19.51 -34.51
CA THR A 2 21.66 -18.72 -33.25
C THR A 2 20.52 -17.69 -33.18
N GLU A 3 20.18 -17.03 -34.30
CA GLU A 3 19.07 -16.06 -34.31
C GLU A 3 17.70 -16.68 -33.98
N ASN A 4 17.40 -17.87 -34.50
CA ASN A 4 16.13 -18.56 -34.21
C ASN A 4 16.01 -18.97 -32.73
N TYR A 5 17.11 -19.34 -32.08
CA TYR A 5 17.11 -19.63 -30.63
C TYR A 5 16.87 -18.36 -29.81
N PHE A 6 17.49 -17.25 -30.20
CA PHE A 6 17.32 -15.97 -29.53
C PHE A 6 15.87 -15.48 -29.62
N GLU A 7 15.26 -15.55 -30.81
CA GLU A 7 13.84 -15.21 -30.97
C GLU A 7 12.91 -16.14 -30.19
N GLY A 8 13.20 -17.45 -30.15
CA GLY A 8 12.45 -18.40 -29.35
C GLY A 8 12.48 -18.07 -27.85
N VAL A 9 13.65 -17.67 -27.32
CA VAL A 9 13.81 -17.24 -25.92
C VAL A 9 13.09 -15.92 -25.65
N LEU A 10 13.17 -14.93 -26.56
CA LEU A 10 12.46 -13.66 -26.41
C LEU A 10 10.94 -13.86 -26.41
N LEU A 11 10.43 -14.67 -27.35
CA LEU A 11 9.00 -14.95 -27.46
C LEU A 11 8.49 -15.75 -26.26
N GLY A 12 9.26 -16.72 -25.79
CA GLY A 12 8.99 -17.44 -24.54
C GLY A 12 8.96 -16.51 -23.32
N THR A 13 9.91 -15.58 -23.24
CA THR A 13 9.96 -14.58 -22.15
C THR A 13 8.73 -13.66 -22.19
N MET A 14 8.33 -13.19 -23.37
CA MET A 14 7.11 -12.39 -23.53
C MET A 14 5.85 -13.14 -23.08
N MET A 15 5.72 -14.42 -23.41
CA MET A 15 4.59 -15.24 -22.99
C MET A 15 4.56 -15.42 -21.47
N VAL A 16 5.71 -15.67 -20.84
CA VAL A 16 5.83 -15.76 -19.38
C VAL A 16 5.49 -14.42 -18.71
N LEU A 17 6.00 -13.30 -19.23
CA LEU A 17 5.70 -11.97 -18.72
C LEU A 17 4.21 -11.63 -18.82
N ALA A 18 3.54 -12.01 -19.91
CA ALA A 18 2.10 -11.83 -20.07
C ALA A 18 1.31 -12.61 -19.00
N VAL A 19 1.68 -13.87 -18.73
CA VAL A 19 1.04 -14.68 -17.68
C VAL A 19 1.31 -14.09 -16.30
N LEU A 20 2.55 -13.64 -16.02
CA LEU A 20 2.91 -12.98 -14.77
C LEU A 20 2.13 -11.68 -14.58
N MET A 21 1.93 -10.89 -15.65
CA MET A 21 1.14 -9.67 -15.61
C MET A 21 -0.31 -9.97 -15.23
N LEU A 22 -0.93 -10.98 -15.85
CA LEU A 22 -2.29 -11.43 -15.49
C LEU A 22 -2.36 -11.89 -14.03
N ALA A 23 -1.40 -12.69 -13.58
CA ALA A 23 -1.34 -13.17 -12.19
C ALA A 23 -1.18 -12.01 -11.19
N ALA A 24 -0.35 -11.01 -11.51
CA ALA A 24 -0.14 -9.83 -10.69
C ALA A 24 -1.39 -8.95 -10.60
N ILE A 25 -2.15 -8.80 -11.69
CA ILE A 25 -3.45 -8.10 -11.69
C ILE A 25 -4.44 -8.85 -10.79
N ILE A 26 -4.57 -10.17 -10.94
CA ILE A 26 -5.47 -10.99 -10.11
C ILE A 26 -5.12 -10.84 -8.62
N ARG A 27 -3.82 -10.84 -8.28
CA ARG A 27 -3.36 -10.65 -6.89
C ARG A 27 -3.64 -9.23 -6.38
N SER A 28 -3.48 -8.21 -7.22
CA SER A 28 -3.81 -6.82 -6.87
C SER A 28 -5.29 -6.66 -6.50
N VAL A 29 -6.19 -7.29 -7.27
CA VAL A 29 -7.65 -7.22 -7.02
C VAL A 29 -8.05 -8.05 -5.79
N ARG A 30 -7.47 -9.24 -5.59
CA ARG A 30 -7.83 -10.13 -4.48
C ARG A 30 -7.25 -9.72 -3.12
N GLY A 31 -6.30 -8.78 -3.06
CA GLY A 31 -5.65 -8.35 -1.83
C GLY A 31 -6.61 -7.70 -0.83
N PRO A 32 -6.87 -8.31 0.35
CA PRO A 32 -7.77 -7.74 1.36
C PRO A 32 -7.10 -6.59 2.15
N LYS A 33 -5.77 -6.68 2.35
CA LYS A 33 -5.00 -5.63 3.03
C LYS A 33 -4.46 -4.62 2.02
N VAL A 34 -4.42 -3.36 2.41
CA VAL A 34 -3.87 -2.28 1.56
C VAL A 34 -2.37 -2.48 1.33
N ALA A 35 -1.63 -3.01 2.33
CA ALA A 35 -0.23 -3.39 2.16
C ALA A 35 -0.02 -4.44 1.05
N ASP A 36 -0.93 -5.43 0.93
CA ASP A 36 -0.86 -6.44 -0.13
C ASP A 36 -1.07 -5.80 -1.51
N ARG A 37 -1.95 -4.79 -1.58
CA ARG A 37 -2.19 -4.02 -2.82
C ARG A 37 -0.97 -3.19 -3.20
N VAL A 38 -0.29 -2.56 -2.24
CA VAL A 38 0.95 -1.80 -2.48
C VAL A 38 2.03 -2.71 -3.07
N ILE A 39 2.23 -3.89 -2.47
CA ILE A 39 3.21 -4.88 -2.95
C ILE A 39 2.84 -5.38 -4.35
N ALA A 40 1.55 -5.60 -4.63
CA ALA A 40 1.07 -6.01 -5.94
C ALA A 40 1.33 -4.94 -7.02
N VAL A 41 1.11 -3.66 -6.72
CA VAL A 41 1.40 -2.55 -7.63
C VAL A 41 2.90 -2.45 -7.95
N ASN A 42 3.77 -2.65 -6.95
CA ASN A 42 5.21 -2.68 -7.18
C ASN A 42 5.65 -3.83 -8.11
N MET A 43 5.04 -5.01 -7.93
CA MET A 43 5.26 -6.16 -8.81
C MET A 43 4.79 -5.89 -10.24
N LEU A 44 3.61 -5.28 -10.41
CA LEU A 44 3.09 -4.88 -11.72
C LEU A 44 4.02 -3.91 -12.44
N GLY A 45 4.54 -2.91 -11.71
CA GLY A 45 5.52 -1.97 -12.25
C GLY A 45 6.79 -2.67 -12.74
N THR A 46 7.32 -3.58 -11.93
CA THR A 46 8.53 -4.35 -12.29
C THR A 46 8.31 -5.22 -13.54
N ILE A 47 7.19 -5.95 -13.62
CA ILE A 47 6.84 -6.77 -14.80
C ILE A 47 6.72 -5.88 -16.05
N THR A 48 6.11 -4.70 -15.92
CA THR A 48 5.95 -3.74 -17.02
C THR A 48 7.30 -3.20 -17.51
N ILE A 49 8.21 -2.85 -16.60
CA ILE A 49 9.57 -2.38 -16.94
C ILE A 49 10.33 -3.47 -17.71
N VAL A 50 10.31 -4.71 -17.20
CA VAL A 50 10.95 -5.85 -17.87
C VAL A 50 10.32 -6.12 -19.24
N LEU A 51 8.99 -6.01 -19.36
CA LEU A 51 8.29 -6.17 -20.63
C LEU A 51 8.78 -5.14 -21.67
N ILE A 52 8.86 -3.86 -21.30
CA ILE A 52 9.34 -2.80 -22.20
C ILE A 52 10.82 -3.02 -22.55
N ALA A 53 11.65 -3.46 -21.60
CA ALA A 53 13.06 -3.77 -21.85
C ALA A 53 13.25 -4.91 -22.86
N VAL A 54 12.51 -6.01 -22.71
CA VAL A 54 12.53 -7.13 -23.66
C VAL A 54 11.99 -6.68 -25.02
N LEU A 55 10.95 -5.83 -25.02
CA LEU A 55 10.37 -5.27 -26.24
C LEU A 55 11.39 -4.38 -26.99
N SER A 56 12.19 -3.59 -26.27
CA SER A 56 13.28 -2.80 -26.86
C SER A 56 14.29 -3.66 -27.63
N VAL A 57 14.69 -4.79 -27.03
CA VAL A 57 15.62 -5.74 -27.67
C VAL A 57 14.98 -6.41 -28.88
N TYR A 58 13.68 -6.74 -28.80
CA TYR A 58 12.95 -7.37 -29.89
C TYR A 58 12.77 -6.43 -31.10
N LEU A 59 12.39 -5.17 -30.86
CA LEU A 59 12.23 -4.18 -31.93
C LEU A 59 13.55 -3.57 -32.41
N LYS A 60 14.67 -3.80 -31.69
CA LYS A 60 15.99 -3.18 -31.96
C LYS A 60 15.96 -1.64 -31.91
N GLU A 61 15.03 -1.11 -31.13
CA GLU A 61 14.78 0.33 -31.01
C GLU A 61 15.24 0.83 -29.63
N SER A 62 16.25 1.70 -29.63
CA SER A 62 16.88 2.20 -28.41
C SER A 62 16.00 3.20 -27.64
N TYR A 63 15.08 3.89 -28.30
CA TYR A 63 14.18 4.86 -27.62
C TYR A 63 13.27 4.18 -26.59
N LEU A 64 13.00 2.88 -26.74
CA LEU A 64 12.21 2.11 -25.79
C LEU A 64 12.94 1.95 -24.43
N VAL A 65 14.28 2.04 -24.42
CA VAL A 65 15.07 2.03 -23.17
C VAL A 65 14.82 3.31 -22.37
N ASP A 66 14.69 4.46 -23.02
CA ASP A 66 14.38 5.73 -22.35
C ASP A 66 12.98 5.67 -21.70
N VAL A 67 12.00 5.13 -22.42
CA VAL A 67 10.64 4.90 -21.90
C VAL A 67 10.68 3.92 -20.72
N CYS A 68 11.48 2.86 -20.81
CA CYS A 68 11.69 1.88 -19.74
C CYS A 68 12.26 2.55 -18.47
N LEU A 69 13.27 3.42 -18.62
CA LEU A 69 13.85 4.17 -17.51
C LEU A 69 12.85 5.13 -16.87
N ILE A 70 12.06 5.85 -17.67
CA ILE A 70 10.99 6.73 -17.18
C ILE A 70 9.96 5.90 -16.41
N TYR A 71 9.54 4.75 -16.92
CA TYR A 71 8.61 3.85 -16.23
C TYR A 71 9.19 3.32 -14.91
N ALA A 72 10.49 3.03 -14.86
CA ALA A 72 11.15 2.62 -13.64
C ALA A 72 11.11 3.71 -12.57
N MET A 73 11.39 4.97 -12.94
CA MET A 73 11.29 6.11 -12.03
C MET A 73 9.85 6.34 -11.55
N ILE A 74 8.88 6.31 -12.46
CA ILE A 74 7.45 6.50 -12.13
C ILE A 74 6.95 5.38 -11.22
N SER A 75 7.27 4.12 -11.52
CA SER A 75 6.87 2.97 -10.71
C SER A 75 7.41 3.07 -9.29
N PHE A 76 8.67 3.46 -9.13
CA PHE A 76 9.27 3.66 -7.82
C PHE A 76 8.58 4.81 -7.06
N LEU A 77 8.38 5.96 -7.72
CA LEU A 77 7.69 7.10 -7.13
C LEU A 77 6.26 6.75 -6.71
N ALA A 78 5.52 6.00 -7.51
CA ALA A 78 4.15 5.58 -7.20
C ALA A 78 4.09 4.81 -5.87
N VAL A 79 5.03 3.89 -5.63
CA VAL A 79 5.10 3.11 -4.38
C VAL A 79 5.49 3.97 -3.18
N VAL A 80 6.43 4.90 -3.37
CA VAL A 80 6.84 5.85 -2.31
C VAL A 80 5.68 6.76 -1.91
N VAL A 81 4.99 7.34 -2.90
CA VAL A 81 3.81 8.20 -2.68
C VAL A 81 2.70 7.41 -2.00
N LEU A 82 2.40 6.20 -2.50
CA LEU A 82 1.39 5.34 -1.90
C LEU A 82 1.71 5.00 -0.45
N THR A 83 2.97 4.69 -0.14
CA THR A 83 3.42 4.41 1.23
C THR A 83 3.30 5.63 2.14
N LYS A 84 3.66 6.82 1.65
CA LYS A 84 3.53 8.08 2.39
C LYS A 84 2.06 8.43 2.67
N VAL A 85 1.21 8.38 1.65
CA VAL A 85 -0.24 8.63 1.78
C VAL A 85 -0.86 7.63 2.74
N TYR A 86 -0.53 6.35 2.59
CA TYR A 86 -0.99 5.30 3.49
C TYR A 86 -0.57 5.58 4.94
N THR A 87 0.70 5.83 5.20
CA THR A 87 1.19 6.11 6.55
C THR A 87 0.55 7.37 7.14
N GLY A 88 0.37 8.43 6.35
CA GLY A 88 -0.30 9.65 6.76
C GLY A 88 -1.73 9.39 7.27
N ILE A 89 -2.52 8.67 6.48
CA ILE A 89 -3.91 8.32 6.85
C ILE A 89 -3.94 7.40 8.09
N TYR A 90 -2.93 6.53 8.25
CA TYR A 90 -2.87 5.59 9.37
C TYR A 90 -2.55 6.29 10.69
N LEU A 91 -1.67 7.28 10.68
CA LEU A 91 -1.35 8.09 11.85
C LEU A 91 -2.53 8.97 12.26
N GLU A 92 -3.25 9.55 11.31
CA GLU A 92 -4.45 10.35 11.58
C GLU A 92 -5.53 9.52 12.31
N LYS A 93 -5.84 8.32 11.80
CA LYS A 93 -6.80 7.42 12.46
C LYS A 93 -6.36 6.99 13.86
N LYS A 94 -5.04 6.79 14.07
CA LYS A 94 -4.51 6.41 15.39
C LYS A 94 -4.59 7.56 16.39
N GLY A 95 -4.32 8.80 15.95
CA GLY A 95 -4.43 10.00 16.76
C GLY A 95 -5.86 10.22 17.26
N ILE A 96 -6.84 10.19 16.35
CA ILE A 96 -8.27 10.36 16.70
C ILE A 96 -8.73 9.29 17.69
N ARG A 97 -8.30 8.03 17.50
CA ARG A 97 -8.67 6.93 18.40
C ARG A 97 -8.01 7.04 19.77
N GLY A 98 -6.76 7.51 19.83
CA GLY A 98 -6.07 7.78 21.09
C GLY A 98 -6.71 8.91 21.88
N ASP A 99 -7.06 10.00 21.21
CA ASP A 99 -7.74 11.16 21.80
C ASP A 99 -9.13 10.78 22.32
N LYS A 100 -9.93 10.06 21.52
CA LYS A 100 -11.23 9.53 21.98
C LYS A 100 -11.11 8.66 23.22
N ALA A 101 -10.15 7.74 23.25
CA ALA A 101 -9.97 6.85 24.39
C ALA A 101 -9.59 7.61 25.67
N ALA A 102 -8.77 8.66 25.55
CA ALA A 102 -8.41 9.52 26.69
C ALA A 102 -9.59 10.37 27.18
N ILE A 103 -10.41 10.90 26.26
CA ILE A 103 -11.62 11.65 26.62
C ILE A 103 -12.61 10.73 27.36
N GLU A 104 -12.79 9.51 26.87
CA GLU A 104 -13.71 8.51 27.45
C GLU A 104 -13.26 8.10 28.88
N ASP A 105 -11.96 7.86 29.08
CA ASP A 105 -11.39 7.58 30.42
C ASP A 105 -11.56 8.75 31.40
N ASN A 106 -11.37 9.99 30.91
CA ASN A 106 -11.61 11.20 31.70
C ASN A 106 -13.09 11.38 32.06
N LEU A 107 -14.02 11.09 31.14
CA LEU A 107 -15.46 11.16 31.39
C LEU A 107 -15.87 10.12 32.44
N GLU A 108 -15.40 8.87 32.33
CA GLU A 108 -15.69 7.83 33.33
C GLU A 108 -15.17 8.21 34.73
N HIS A 109 -13.99 8.82 34.80
CA HIS A 109 -13.45 9.32 36.07
C HIS A 109 -14.33 10.42 36.66
N GLN A 110 -14.81 11.37 35.86
CA GLN A 110 -15.72 12.42 36.33
C GLN A 110 -17.06 11.83 36.81
N GLU A 111 -17.64 10.90 36.06
CA GLU A 111 -18.92 10.26 36.42
C GLU A 111 -18.81 9.49 37.74
N LYS A 112 -17.67 8.81 37.98
CA LYS A 112 -17.39 8.14 39.27
C LYS A 112 -17.20 9.12 40.42
N LEU A 113 -16.57 10.28 40.17
CA LEU A 113 -16.39 11.32 41.17
C LEU A 113 -17.73 11.96 41.54
N GLU A 114 -18.57 12.30 40.55
CA GLU A 114 -19.92 12.82 40.77
C GLU A 114 -20.81 11.79 41.47
N TYR A 115 -20.73 10.50 41.10
CA TYR A 115 -21.48 9.44 41.77
C TYR A 115 -21.05 9.29 43.23
N GLN A 116 -19.75 9.32 43.53
CA GLN A 116 -19.27 9.28 44.92
C GLN A 116 -19.63 10.52 45.71
N GLU A 117 -19.64 11.70 45.09
CA GLU A 117 -20.04 12.94 45.73
C GLU A 117 -21.55 12.95 46.04
N ASN A 118 -22.39 12.56 45.10
CA ASN A 118 -23.85 12.49 45.26
C ASN A 118 -24.33 11.32 46.12
N THR A 119 -23.55 10.23 46.23
CA THR A 119 -23.90 9.06 47.07
C THR A 119 -23.32 9.17 48.48
N LYS A 120 -22.48 10.18 48.77
CA LYS A 120 -22.15 10.48 50.17
C LYS A 120 -23.44 10.86 50.86
N PRO A 121 -23.84 10.17 51.95
CA PRO A 121 -24.97 10.63 52.74
C PRO A 121 -24.64 12.05 53.14
N GLU A 122 -25.52 13.01 52.83
CA GLU A 122 -25.44 14.37 53.34
C GLU A 122 -25.11 14.22 54.82
N ARG A 123 -23.87 14.58 55.19
CA ARG A 123 -23.43 14.51 56.57
C ARG A 123 -24.31 15.53 57.26
N ARG A 124 -25.34 14.97 57.88
CA ARG A 124 -26.23 15.51 58.89
C ARG A 124 -25.87 16.92 59.28
N GLU A 125 -26.89 17.75 59.17
CA GLU A 125 -27.12 19.00 59.91
C GLU A 125 -27.01 18.85 61.45
N GLU A 126 -26.11 18.02 61.97
CA GLU A 126 -25.81 17.92 63.40
C GLU A 126 -24.45 18.60 63.58
N GLN A 127 -24.40 19.89 63.96
CA GLN A 127 -24.64 20.37 65.33
C GLN A 127 -23.84 19.56 66.36
#